data_AF-E6N5P4-F1
#
_entry.id   AF-E6N5P4-F1
#
_cell.length_a   1.000
_cell.length_b   1.000
_cell.length_c   1.000
_cell.angle_alpha   90.00
_cell.angle_beta   90.00
_cell.angle_gamma   90.00
#
_symmetry.space_group_name_H-M   'P 1'
#
loop_
_entity.id
_entity.type
_entity.pdbx_description
1 polymer ?
#
loop_
_entity_poly.entity_id
_entity_poly.type
_entity_poly.pdbx_seq_one_letter_code
_entity_poly.pdbx_strand_id
1 'polypeptide(L)'
;MLRRRGVEFLEMAEKALADKKVDFMLEQAAQLYLKSALLKLVGEYSRTHSLRRLVWELAEASRDDELRKFGEERRSVLSSLEDVYIMARYFPKEYSEMDAAEFLEVVRELFRLVGRVAGFPA
;
A
#
# COMPACT_ATOMS: atom_id res chain seq x y z
N MET A 1 -13.50 0.02 9.56
CA MET A 1 -13.30 -1.34 8.99
C MET A 1 -12.07 -1.42 8.09
N LEU A 2 -11.92 -0.55 7.08
CA LEU A 2 -10.82 -0.61 6.10
C LEU A 2 -9.42 -0.55 6.75
N ARG A 3 -9.15 0.43 7.63
CA ARG A 3 -7.86 0.55 8.34
C ARG A 3 -7.47 -0.75 9.05
N ARG A 4 -8.39 -1.30 9.87
CA ARG A 4 -8.17 -2.53 10.64
C ARG A 4 -7.79 -3.69 9.72
N ARG A 5 -8.52 -3.88 8.61
CA ARG A 5 -8.20 -4.94 7.64
C ARG A 5 -6.85 -4.71 6.96
N GLY A 6 -6.51 -3.46 6.63
CA GLY A 6 -5.19 -3.13 6.09
C GLY A 6 -4.04 -3.51 7.04
N VAL A 7 -4.21 -3.22 8.34
CA VAL A 7 -3.26 -3.64 9.38
C VAL A 7 -3.17 -5.16 9.50
N GLU A 8 -4.32 -5.85 9.54
CA GLU A 8 -4.37 -7.32 9.60
C GLU A 8 -3.64 -7.97 8.41
N PHE A 9 -3.76 -7.41 7.19
CA PHE A 9 -3.03 -7.91 6.03
C PHE A 9 -1.52 -7.70 6.14
N LEU A 10 -1.07 -6.55 6.66
CA LEU A 10 0.36 -6.31 6.88
C LEU A 10 0.93 -7.29 7.91
N GLU A 11 0.23 -7.50 9.03
CA GLU A 11 0.64 -8.47 10.06
C GLU A 11 0.70 -9.91 9.53
N MET A 12 -0.20 -10.28 8.63
CA MET A 12 -0.17 -11.59 7.96
C MET A 12 1.03 -11.72 7.02
N ALA A 13 1.29 -10.69 6.21
CA ALA A 13 2.43 -10.66 5.30
C ALA A 13 3.77 -10.80 6.06
N GLU A 14 3.93 -10.08 7.17
CA GLU A 14 5.14 -10.14 8.01
C GLU A 14 5.40 -11.53 8.61
N LYS A 15 4.34 -12.27 8.95
CA LYS A 15 4.44 -13.64 9.49
C LYS A 15 4.66 -14.69 8.41
N ALA A 16 4.40 -14.35 7.15
CA ALA A 16 4.35 -15.28 6.04
C ALA A 16 5.48 -15.06 5.02
N LEU A 17 6.59 -14.40 5.36
CA LEU A 17 7.66 -13.98 4.44
C LEU A 17 8.19 -15.03 3.43
N ALA A 18 7.98 -16.34 3.67
CA ALA A 18 8.34 -17.43 2.74
C ALA A 18 7.15 -17.97 1.90
N ASP A 19 5.95 -17.39 2.04
CA ASP A 19 4.74 -17.80 1.34
C ASP A 19 4.54 -16.96 0.07
N LYS A 20 4.16 -17.62 -1.03
CA LYS A 20 3.96 -17.01 -2.36
C LYS A 20 2.83 -15.97 -2.41
N LYS A 21 2.13 -15.75 -1.30
CA LYS A 21 0.99 -14.82 -1.19
C LYS A 21 1.34 -13.51 -0.50
N VAL A 22 2.56 -13.34 0.00
CA VAL A 22 3.01 -12.14 0.72
C VAL A 22 2.74 -10.88 -0.10
N ASP A 23 3.10 -10.89 -1.38
CA ASP A 23 2.96 -9.72 -2.25
C ASP A 23 1.49 -9.28 -2.40
N PHE A 24 0.57 -10.24 -2.50
CA PHE A 24 -0.86 -9.95 -2.58
C PHE A 24 -1.38 -9.36 -1.26
N MET A 25 -0.93 -9.88 -0.13
CA MET A 25 -1.30 -9.33 1.18
C MET A 25 -0.77 -7.90 1.35
N LEU A 26 0.46 -7.65 0.91
CA LEU A 26 1.09 -6.32 0.94
C LEU A 26 0.36 -5.30 0.05
N GLU A 27 -0.04 -5.70 -1.15
CA GLU A 27 -0.86 -4.88 -2.05
C GLU A 27 -2.21 -4.51 -1.39
N GLN A 28 -2.92 -5.51 -0.85
CA GLN A 28 -4.20 -5.29 -0.16
C GLN A 28 -4.03 -4.41 1.08
N ALA A 29 -2.96 -4.60 1.84
CA ALA A 29 -2.63 -3.79 3.00
C ALA A 29 -2.48 -2.31 2.61
N ALA A 30 -1.64 -2.02 1.61
CA ALA A 30 -1.40 -0.66 1.12
C ALA A 30 -2.68 0.01 0.61
N GLN A 31 -3.46 -0.70 -0.22
CA GLN A 31 -4.70 -0.17 -0.78
C GLN A 31 -5.72 0.19 0.31
N LEU A 32 -5.95 -0.71 1.25
CA LEU A 32 -6.95 -0.50 2.31
C LEU A 32 -6.53 0.60 3.27
N TYR A 33 -5.24 0.70 3.57
CA TYR A 33 -4.71 1.73 4.46
C TYR A 33 -4.85 3.13 3.83
N LEU A 34 -4.42 3.31 2.58
CA LEU A 34 -4.60 4.56 1.82
C LEU A 34 -6.07 4.96 1.70
N LYS A 35 -6.95 4.04 1.31
CA LYS A 35 -8.39 4.30 1.21
C LYS A 35 -9.00 4.70 2.55
N SER A 36 -8.52 4.11 3.65
CA SER A 36 -8.98 4.49 4.98
C SER A 36 -8.55 5.91 5.38
N ALA A 37 -7.35 6.34 4.97
CA ALA A 37 -6.85 7.68 5.21
C ALA A 37 -7.60 8.72 4.37
N LEU A 38 -7.77 8.46 3.06
CA LEU A 38 -8.58 9.31 2.17
C LEU A 38 -10.02 9.44 2.67
N LEU A 39 -10.64 8.33 3.08
CA LEU A 39 -11.99 8.38 3.66
C LEU A 39 -12.05 9.24 4.93
N LYS A 40 -11.00 9.22 5.77
CA LYS A 40 -10.95 10.05 6.99
C LYS A 40 -10.73 11.53 6.69
N LEU A 41 -9.84 11.87 5.76
CA LEU A 41 -9.42 13.25 5.49
C LEU A 41 -10.30 13.97 4.47
N VAL A 42 -10.76 13.25 3.45
CA VAL A 42 -11.51 13.79 2.30
C VAL A 42 -12.99 13.41 2.36
N GLY A 43 -13.34 12.32 3.04
CA GLY A 43 -14.71 11.79 3.10
C GLY A 43 -15.06 10.82 1.97
N GLU A 44 -14.18 10.66 0.98
CA GLU A 44 -14.29 9.68 -0.10
C GLU A 44 -12.91 9.23 -0.61
N TYR A 45 -12.89 8.27 -1.54
CA TYR A 45 -11.67 7.83 -2.23
C TYR A 45 -12.00 7.36 -3.65
N SER A 46 -11.05 7.50 -4.58
CA SER A 46 -11.20 6.95 -5.91
C SER A 46 -11.38 5.43 -5.87
N ARG A 47 -12.38 4.91 -6.61
CA ARG A 47 -12.62 3.47 -6.79
C ARG A 47 -11.62 2.85 -7.75
N THR A 48 -10.33 2.99 -7.43
CA THR A 48 -9.18 2.48 -8.18
C THR A 48 -8.38 1.49 -7.34
N HIS A 49 -7.56 0.70 -8.03
CA HIS A 49 -6.54 -0.16 -7.44
C HIS A 49 -5.13 0.42 -7.59
N SER A 50 -4.98 1.57 -8.26
CA SER A 50 -3.68 2.21 -8.40
C SER A 50 -3.23 2.82 -7.07
N LEU A 51 -2.23 2.19 -6.45
CA LEU A 51 -1.53 2.72 -5.28
C LEU A 51 -0.91 4.08 -5.58
N ARG A 52 -0.28 4.26 -6.76
CA ARG A 52 0.31 5.56 -7.14
C ARG A 52 -0.73 6.67 -7.16
N ARG A 53 -1.91 6.39 -7.71
CA ARG A 53 -3.01 7.37 -7.75
C ARG A 53 -3.52 7.68 -6.34
N LEU A 54 -3.71 6.68 -5.50
CA LEU A 54 -4.18 6.87 -4.12
C LEU A 54 -3.16 7.64 -3.26
N VAL A 55 -1.85 7.38 -3.44
CA VAL A 55 -0.76 8.14 -2.79
C VAL A 55 -0.80 9.59 -3.23
N TRP A 56 -0.89 9.85 -4.55
CA TRP A 56 -0.99 11.20 -5.08
C TRP A 56 -2.23 11.94 -4.56
N GLU A 57 -3.42 11.32 -4.61
CA GLU A 57 -4.66 11.92 -4.09
C GLU A 57 -4.52 12.31 -2.61
N LEU A 58 -3.89 11.44 -1.80
CA LEU A 58 -3.68 11.71 -0.38
C LEU A 58 -2.64 12.82 -0.15
N ALA A 59 -1.56 12.84 -0.93
CA ALA A 59 -0.53 13.87 -0.85
C ALA A 59 -1.10 15.25 -1.22
N GLU A 60 -1.92 15.33 -2.27
CA GLU A 60 -2.57 16.59 -2.66
C GLU A 60 -3.58 17.06 -1.61
N ALA A 61 -4.40 16.14 -1.08
CA ALA A 61 -5.40 16.47 -0.06
C ALA A 61 -4.77 16.94 1.26
N SER A 62 -3.64 16.35 1.64
CA SER A 62 -2.92 16.69 2.88
C SER A 62 -1.88 17.80 2.72
N ARG A 63 -1.52 18.15 1.48
CA ARG A 63 -0.38 19.03 1.14
C ARG A 63 0.94 18.56 1.79
N ASP A 64 1.14 17.25 1.85
CA ASP A 64 2.31 16.64 2.48
C ASP A 64 3.40 16.33 1.43
N ASP A 65 4.49 17.10 1.47
CA ASP A 65 5.58 16.98 0.51
C ASP A 65 6.37 15.67 0.67
N GLU A 66 6.44 15.11 1.88
CA GLU A 66 7.13 13.83 2.12
C GLU A 66 6.36 12.67 1.48
N LEU A 67 5.02 12.67 1.59
CA LEU A 67 4.18 11.68 0.93
C LEU A 67 4.21 11.83 -0.60
N ARG A 68 4.28 13.06 -1.12
CA ARG A 68 4.48 13.31 -2.55
C ARG A 68 5.81 12.74 -3.02
N LYS A 69 6.90 13.05 -2.33
CA LYS A 69 8.24 12.56 -2.64
C LYS A 69 8.33 11.03 -2.56
N PHE A 70 7.72 10.41 -1.54
CA PHE A 70 7.61 8.96 -1.44
C PHE A 70 6.96 8.34 -2.68
N GLY A 71 5.86 8.92 -3.17
CA GLY A 71 5.17 8.45 -4.37
C GLY A 71 6.01 8.53 -5.65
N GLU A 72 6.93 9.50 -5.72
CA GLU A 72 7.87 9.68 -6.83
C GLU A 72 9.06 8.71 -6.73
N GLU A 73 9.70 8.62 -5.56
CA GLU A 73 10.89 7.80 -5.34
C GLU A 73 10.58 6.31 -5.35
N ARG A 74 9.42 5.89 -4.85
CA ARG A 74 8.99 4.48 -4.81
C ARG A 74 8.08 4.10 -5.98
N ARG A 75 8.03 4.92 -7.03
CA ARG A 75 7.10 4.75 -8.16
C ARG A 75 7.16 3.37 -8.82
N SER A 76 8.36 2.81 -9.01
CA SER A 76 8.58 1.49 -9.59
C SER A 76 7.98 0.39 -8.73
N VAL A 77 8.32 0.39 -7.43
CA VAL A 77 7.83 -0.62 -6.47
C VAL A 77 6.31 -0.54 -6.32
N LEU A 78 5.75 0.66 -6.26
CA LEU A 78 4.29 0.85 -6.25
C LEU A 78 3.63 0.30 -7.53
N SER A 79 4.32 0.38 -8.68
CA SER A 79 3.84 -0.26 -9.92
C SER A 79 3.86 -1.77 -9.86
N SER A 80 4.95 -2.34 -9.36
CA SER A 80 5.07 -3.79 -9.23
C SER A 80 4.01 -4.36 -8.28
N LEU A 81 3.73 -3.66 -7.17
CA LEU A 81 2.62 -4.01 -6.26
C LEU A 81 1.25 -3.93 -6.95
N GLU A 82 0.98 -2.90 -7.76
CA GLU A 82 -0.26 -2.82 -8.55
C GLU A 82 -0.39 -4.00 -9.53
N ASP A 83 0.72 -4.41 -10.15
CA ASP A 83 0.75 -5.55 -11.06
C ASP A 83 0.47 -6.88 -10.35
N VAL A 84 0.87 -7.03 -9.07
CA VAL A 84 0.53 -8.22 -8.26
C VAL A 84 -0.98 -8.41 -8.17
N TYR A 85 -1.76 -7.33 -8.00
CA TYR A 85 -3.22 -7.42 -7.97
C TYR A 85 -3.80 -7.92 -9.31
N ILE A 86 -3.26 -7.43 -10.43
CA ILE A 86 -3.69 -7.83 -11.77
C ILE A 86 -3.27 -9.28 -12.04
N MET A 87 -2.04 -9.64 -11.71
CA MET A 87 -1.50 -10.99 -11.93
C MET A 87 -2.18 -12.02 -11.03
N ALA A 88 -2.41 -11.75 -9.74
CA ALA A 88 -3.17 -12.65 -8.86
C ALA A 88 -4.56 -12.99 -9.41
N ARG A 89 -5.14 -12.11 -10.24
CA ARG A 89 -6.43 -12.31 -10.88
C ARG A 89 -6.37 -13.05 -12.22
N TYR A 90 -5.24 -13.03 -12.93
CA TYR A 90 -5.16 -13.50 -14.32
C TYR A 90 -3.99 -14.46 -14.62
N PHE A 91 -2.89 -14.45 -13.87
CA PHE A 91 -1.71 -15.29 -14.09
C PHE A 91 -0.91 -15.58 -12.79
N PRO A 92 -0.64 -16.84 -12.43
CA PRO A 92 0.29 -17.16 -11.35
C PRO A 92 1.73 -16.91 -11.82
N LYS A 93 2.24 -15.69 -11.62
CA LYS A 93 3.66 -15.38 -11.79
C LYS A 93 4.36 -15.61 -10.46
N GLU A 94 5.47 -16.35 -10.46
CA GLU A 94 6.33 -16.51 -9.29
C GLU A 94 7.23 -15.27 -9.20
N TYR A 95 6.90 -14.32 -8.31
CA TYR A 95 7.85 -13.28 -7.89
C TYR A 95 8.97 -13.93 -7.05
N SER A 96 10.17 -13.36 -7.12
CA SER A 96 11.33 -13.89 -6.38
C SER A 96 11.28 -13.43 -4.91
N GLU A 97 11.87 -14.19 -4.00
CA GLU A 97 11.97 -13.80 -2.57
C GLU A 97 12.62 -12.42 -2.35
N MET A 98 13.46 -11.96 -3.29
CA MET A 98 14.07 -10.64 -3.26
C MET A 98 13.05 -9.51 -3.45
N ASP A 99 11.96 -9.75 -4.19
CA ASP A 99 10.93 -8.75 -4.48
C ASP A 99 10.02 -8.52 -3.25
N ALA A 100 9.75 -9.59 -2.47
CA ALA A 100 8.85 -9.53 -1.30
C ALA A 100 9.41 -8.68 -0.14
N ALA A 101 10.74 -8.71 0.07
CA ALA A 101 11.39 -7.91 1.10
C ALA A 101 11.33 -6.41 0.78
N GLU A 102 11.59 -6.03 -0.48
CA GLU A 102 11.49 -4.65 -0.95
C GLU A 102 10.03 -4.15 -0.86
N PHE A 103 9.07 -4.99 -1.24
CA PHE A 103 7.64 -4.66 -1.09
C PHE A 103 7.26 -4.41 0.36
N LEU A 104 7.72 -5.26 1.29
CA LEU A 104 7.43 -5.09 2.71
C LEU A 104 8.03 -3.78 3.25
N GLU A 105 9.26 -3.43 2.87
CA GLU A 105 9.89 -2.18 3.26
C GLU A 105 9.06 -0.97 2.81
N VAL A 106 8.69 -0.93 1.53
CA VAL A 106 7.92 0.17 0.95
C VAL A 106 6.53 0.27 1.57
N VAL A 107 5.86 -0.85 1.86
CA VAL A 107 4.54 -0.86 2.50
C VAL A 107 4.63 -0.40 3.96
N ARG A 108 5.68 -0.76 4.70
CA ARG A 108 5.91 -0.24 6.06
C ARG A 108 6.17 1.26 6.06
N GLU A 109 6.97 1.75 5.12
CA GLU A 109 7.21 3.18 4.93
C GLU A 109 5.89 3.91 4.62
N LEU A 110 5.08 3.38 3.70
CA LEU A 110 3.75 3.89 3.39
C LEU A 110 2.86 3.94 4.63
N PHE A 111 2.81 2.88 5.45
CA PHE A 111 2.00 2.85 6.66
C PHE A 111 2.42 3.94 7.67
N ARG A 112 3.73 4.16 7.86
CA ARG A 112 4.22 5.26 8.70
C ARG A 112 3.77 6.62 8.18
N LEU A 113 4.00 6.91 6.91
CA LEU A 113 3.70 8.21 6.30
C LEU A 113 2.19 8.49 6.31
N VAL A 114 1.40 7.53 5.86
CA VAL A 114 -0.06 7.63 5.82
C VAL A 114 -0.64 7.70 7.23
N GLY A 115 -0.08 6.95 8.18
CA GLY A 115 -0.49 6.99 9.59
C GLY A 115 -0.24 8.36 10.22
N ARG A 116 0.93 8.95 9.97
CA ARG A 116 1.27 10.33 10.37
C ARG A 116 0.28 11.33 9.77
N VAL A 117 0.10 11.31 8.45
CA VAL A 117 -0.76 12.26 7.72
C VAL A 117 -2.23 12.15 8.16
N ALA A 118 -2.73 10.93 8.34
CA ALA A 118 -4.11 10.70 8.75
C ALA A 118 -4.34 10.81 10.26
N GLY A 119 -3.28 10.98 11.08
CA GLY A 119 -3.39 10.95 12.54
C GLY A 119 -3.97 9.62 13.04
N PHE A 120 -3.49 8.50 12.51
CA PHE A 120 -3.79 7.18 13.04
C PHE A 120 -2.88 6.86 14.22
N PRO A 121 -3.38 6.16 15.26
CA PRO A 121 -2.50 5.68 16.32
C PRO A 121 -1.48 4.70 15.74
N ALA A 122 -0.26 4.79 16.27
CA ALA A 122 0.86 3.89 15.98
C ALA A 122 0.52 2.44 16.33
#